data_AF-A0A9Q1D421-F1
#
_entry.id   AF-A0A9Q1D421-F1
#
_cell.length_a   1.000
_cell.length_b   1.000
_cell.length_c   1.000
_cell.angle_alpha   90.00
_cell.angle_beta   90.00
_cell.angle_gamma   90.00
#
_symmetry.space_group_name_H-M   'P 1'
#
loop_
_entity.id
_entity.type
_entity.pdbx_description
1 polymer ?
#
loop_
_entity_poly.entity_id
_entity_poly.type
_entity_poly.pdbx_seq_one_letter_code
_entity_poly.pdbx_strand_id
1 'polypeptide(L)'
;MSTDAEMEVFGPAAIYLRKPERERIEAQNTPFDAKTAYFVFEPKEMYLKGKLTSREGGKATVETLEGKQKITVKEDDVHPMNPPKFDKIEDMAMMTHLNEPAVLYNLKERYAAWMIYTYSGLFCVTVNPYKWLPVYDSVVVEAYRGKKRIEAPPHIFSISDNAYQFMLTDHGSSRTMHLPRIEGIRVGHIQKVSLVPNKVHEMRTLSLKPLLFEIPGFLSEEECNVVVQLAQLKGLTESQVMVPEDQEELTKQLDLSPEEIFNLLDLNQDGQLQLQEILTHSRVRDGIWLTPENLREIYSGLQADPDGNGLLSLEEFKRLCACSAWRRSSAWRSGCRPAQPGGARPERFQRFLRRRGVKRSQLVRNSRHAWLHQGRGAHHVLQTLRKRVTLLTRLPSSLVDLSEPLQVVRYERGGHYHAHHDSGPVYPETACTHTRLAANNSTPFETSCRYITVLFYLNSVEGGGETTFPVADNRTYEEVSLIQNDVDLLDTRKHCDKGNLRVQPTKGTAVFWYNYLSDGKGWVGEQDEYSLHGGCVVTRGTKWIANNWINVDPDYQRQARYQQMLSQHQGSETHSTEQDSAQHNDLHQDL
;
A
#
# COMPACT_ATOMS: atom_id res chain seq x y z
N MET A 1 7.89 -42.74 -4.51
CA MET A 1 9.21 -42.46 -3.92
C MET A 1 10.23 -42.71 -5.02
N SER A 2 11.17 -41.79 -5.20
CA SER A 2 12.23 -41.88 -6.22
C SER A 2 13.09 -43.14 -6.01
N THR A 3 13.28 -43.91 -7.09
CA THR A 3 14.03 -45.16 -7.13
C THR A 3 15.52 -44.91 -7.33
N ASP A 4 16.38 -45.89 -7.01
CA ASP A 4 17.83 -45.78 -7.25
C ASP A 4 18.17 -45.45 -8.71
N ALA A 5 17.34 -45.90 -9.67
CA ALA A 5 17.46 -45.58 -11.09
C ALA A 5 17.32 -44.07 -11.40
N GLU A 6 16.47 -43.34 -10.67
CA GLU A 6 16.33 -41.89 -10.83
C GLU A 6 17.54 -41.11 -10.30
N MET A 7 18.36 -41.73 -9.46
CA MET A 7 19.56 -41.13 -8.89
C MET A 7 20.82 -41.34 -9.74
N GLU A 8 20.80 -42.27 -10.70
CA GLU A 8 21.93 -42.56 -11.59
C GLU A 8 22.38 -41.35 -12.41
N VAL A 9 21.43 -40.47 -12.79
CA VAL A 9 21.68 -39.25 -13.55
C VAL A 9 22.62 -38.27 -12.84
N PHE A 10 22.77 -38.39 -11.51
CA PHE A 10 23.68 -37.54 -10.72
C PHE A 10 25.08 -38.14 -10.57
N GLY A 11 25.32 -39.35 -11.10
CA GLY A 11 26.63 -40.00 -11.10
C GLY A 11 27.27 -40.08 -9.69
N PRO A 12 28.56 -39.72 -9.53
CA PRO A 12 29.24 -39.73 -8.23
C PRO A 12 28.62 -38.81 -7.17
N ALA A 13 27.80 -37.82 -7.56
CA ALA A 13 27.14 -36.90 -6.64
C ALA A 13 25.94 -37.52 -5.92
N ALA A 14 25.37 -38.62 -6.44
CA ALA A 14 24.11 -39.20 -5.96
C ALA A 14 24.12 -39.44 -4.44
N ILE A 15 25.19 -40.05 -3.91
CA ILE A 15 25.34 -40.41 -2.49
C ILE A 15 25.36 -39.21 -1.52
N TYR A 16 25.67 -38.01 -2.05
CA TYR A 16 25.72 -36.74 -1.33
C TYR A 16 24.40 -35.95 -1.43
N LEU A 17 23.50 -36.35 -2.33
CA LEU A 17 22.21 -35.70 -2.56
C LEU A 17 21.06 -36.48 -1.91
N ARG A 18 21.04 -37.81 -2.09
CA ARG A 18 20.03 -38.71 -1.54
C ARG A 18 20.65 -40.09 -1.27
N LYS A 19 20.31 -40.71 -0.14
CA LYS A 19 20.77 -42.07 0.18
C LYS A 19 20.07 -43.13 -0.68
N PRO A 20 20.77 -44.26 -0.95
CA PRO A 20 20.16 -45.39 -1.66
C PRO A 20 18.86 -45.83 -1.01
N GLU A 21 17.94 -46.34 -1.83
CA GLU A 21 16.63 -46.80 -1.38
C GLU A 21 16.73 -47.84 -0.27
N ARG A 22 17.68 -48.77 -0.38
CA ARG A 22 17.95 -49.78 0.64
C ARG A 22 18.26 -49.18 2.03
N GLU A 23 19.16 -48.19 2.09
CA GLU A 23 19.52 -47.53 3.36
C GLU A 23 18.34 -46.73 3.93
N ARG A 24 17.54 -46.12 3.05
CA ARG A 24 16.33 -45.39 3.46
C ARG A 24 15.29 -46.33 4.05
N ILE A 25 15.00 -47.46 3.41
CA ILE A 25 14.03 -48.45 3.90
C ILE A 25 14.49 -49.03 5.24
N GLU A 26 15.78 -49.33 5.39
CA GLU A 26 16.35 -49.81 6.65
C GLU A 26 16.17 -48.78 7.77
N ALA A 27 16.50 -47.51 7.53
CA ALA A 27 16.31 -46.44 8.50
C ALA A 27 14.82 -46.28 8.88
N GLN A 28 13.91 -46.31 7.90
CA GLN A 28 12.47 -46.15 8.11
C GLN A 28 11.83 -47.31 8.90
N ASN A 29 12.45 -48.50 8.87
CA ASN A 29 11.98 -49.69 9.59
C ASN A 29 12.53 -49.80 11.02
N THR A 30 13.29 -48.81 11.50
CA THR A 30 13.82 -48.81 12.87
C THR A 30 12.67 -48.83 13.89
N PRO A 31 12.74 -49.67 14.94
CA PRO A 31 11.71 -49.69 15.98
C PRO A 31 11.51 -48.33 16.63
N PHE A 32 10.27 -47.84 16.66
CA PHE A 32 9.92 -46.54 17.22
C PHE A 32 8.61 -46.62 17.99
N ASP A 33 8.61 -46.08 19.21
CA ASP A 33 7.43 -45.94 20.03
C ASP A 33 7.15 -44.46 20.29
N ALA A 34 6.10 -43.94 19.65
CA ALA A 34 5.69 -42.54 19.75
C ALA A 34 5.30 -42.12 21.18
N LYS A 35 4.93 -43.08 22.06
CA LYS A 35 4.56 -42.76 23.44
C LYS A 35 5.78 -42.58 24.34
N THR A 36 6.94 -43.09 23.94
CA THR A 36 8.15 -43.05 24.77
C THR A 36 9.31 -42.29 24.13
N ALA A 37 9.33 -42.06 22.82
CA ALA A 37 10.41 -41.35 22.14
C ALA A 37 10.25 -39.81 22.21
N TYR A 38 11.12 -39.14 22.97
CA TYR A 38 11.11 -37.69 23.17
C TYR A 38 12.52 -37.09 23.11
N PHE A 39 12.59 -35.81 22.76
CA PHE A 39 13.75 -34.96 22.97
C PHE A 39 13.68 -34.31 24.36
N VAL A 40 14.82 -34.21 25.02
CA VAL A 40 14.96 -33.56 26.32
C VAL A 40 16.03 -32.48 26.26
N PHE A 41 15.78 -31.34 26.90
CA PHE A 41 16.77 -30.27 27.01
C PHE A 41 17.86 -30.59 28.05
N GLU A 42 19.13 -30.38 27.70
CA GLU A 42 20.29 -30.49 28.57
C GLU A 42 21.23 -29.26 28.36
N PRO A 43 21.71 -28.59 29.43
CA PRO A 43 22.43 -27.33 29.29
C PRO A 43 23.74 -27.33 28.47
N LYS A 44 24.43 -28.47 28.32
CA LYS A 44 25.71 -28.56 27.59
C LYS A 44 25.51 -28.91 26.13
N GLU A 45 24.63 -29.86 25.82
CA GLU A 45 24.40 -30.37 24.47
C GLU A 45 23.10 -29.87 23.83
N MET A 46 22.37 -29.01 24.55
CA MET A 46 21.07 -28.43 24.20
C MET A 46 19.96 -29.47 24.13
N TYR A 47 19.91 -30.33 23.11
CA TYR A 47 18.84 -31.29 22.93
C TYR A 47 19.37 -32.71 22.73
N LEU A 48 18.84 -33.65 23.51
CA LEU A 48 19.19 -35.07 23.47
C LEU A 48 17.98 -35.95 23.15
N LYS A 49 18.18 -37.03 22.39
CA LYS A 49 17.16 -38.08 22.20
C LYS A 49 17.06 -38.96 23.44
N GLY A 50 15.85 -39.31 23.86
CA GLY A 50 15.66 -40.17 25.01
C GLY A 50 14.31 -40.89 25.05
N LYS A 51 14.21 -41.83 26.00
CA LYS A 51 13.02 -42.61 26.29
C LYS A 51 12.37 -42.09 27.58
N LEU A 52 11.13 -41.61 27.48
CA LEU A 52 10.33 -41.17 28.62
C LEU A 52 10.06 -42.35 29.57
N THR A 53 10.43 -42.21 30.84
CA THR A 53 10.23 -43.24 31.87
C THR A 53 9.06 -42.93 32.81
N SER A 54 8.88 -41.67 33.21
CA SER A 54 7.78 -41.26 34.10
C SER A 54 7.42 -39.79 33.93
N ARG A 55 6.17 -39.46 34.25
CA ARG A 55 5.65 -38.08 34.37
C ARG A 55 4.92 -37.96 35.70
N GLU A 56 5.47 -37.17 36.62
CA GLU A 56 4.94 -36.99 37.97
C GLU A 56 5.14 -35.53 38.43
N GLY A 57 4.09 -34.91 38.97
CA GLY A 57 4.20 -33.59 39.62
C GLY A 57 4.69 -32.44 38.72
N GLY A 58 4.33 -32.43 37.44
CA GLY A 58 4.75 -31.38 36.47
C GLY A 58 6.20 -31.51 35.99
N LYS A 59 6.85 -32.65 36.28
CA LYS A 59 8.19 -32.99 35.81
C LYS A 59 8.15 -34.30 35.02
N ALA A 60 9.03 -34.41 34.03
CA ALA A 60 9.20 -35.59 33.20
C ALA A 60 10.63 -36.13 33.36
N THR A 61 10.75 -37.44 33.55
CA THR A 61 12.04 -38.13 33.60
C THR A 61 12.25 -38.88 32.28
N VAL A 62 13.35 -38.58 31.61
CA VAL A 62 13.74 -39.13 30.31
C VAL A 62 15.11 -39.80 30.45
N GLU A 63 15.23 -41.03 29.98
CA GLU A 63 16.51 -41.75 29.88
C GLU A 63 17.14 -41.48 28.52
N THR A 64 18.32 -40.86 28.49
CA THR A 64 19.01 -40.50 27.24
C THR A 64 19.48 -41.74 26.48
N LEU A 65 19.34 -41.71 25.15
CA LEU A 65 19.87 -42.79 24.29
C LEU A 65 21.40 -42.81 24.29
N GLU A 66 22.00 -41.62 24.29
CA GLU A 66 23.45 -41.42 24.40
C GLU A 66 23.81 -41.32 25.90
N GLY A 67 24.55 -42.32 26.41
CA GLY A 67 25.04 -42.35 27.79
C GLY A 67 24.13 -43.03 28.84
N LYS A 68 22.88 -43.39 28.52
CA LYS A 68 21.90 -44.02 29.46
C LYS A 68 21.75 -43.25 30.78
N GLN A 69 21.80 -41.92 30.72
CA GLN A 69 21.62 -41.06 31.89
C GLN A 69 20.15 -40.70 32.04
N LYS A 70 19.64 -40.68 33.28
CA LYS A 70 18.29 -40.20 33.58
C LYS A 70 18.34 -38.69 33.84
N ILE A 71 17.58 -37.95 33.05
CA ILE A 71 17.44 -36.50 33.15
C ILE A 71 16.00 -36.20 33.56
N THR A 72 15.81 -35.42 34.62
CA THR A 72 14.49 -34.97 35.08
C THR A 72 14.37 -33.47 34.83
N VAL A 73 13.46 -33.09 33.94
CA VAL A 73 13.19 -31.70 33.55
C VAL A 73 11.72 -31.35 33.73
N LYS A 74 11.37 -30.08 33.51
CA LYS A 74 9.98 -29.66 33.42
C LYS A 74 9.34 -30.28 32.17
N GLU A 75 8.03 -30.46 32.20
CA GLU A 75 7.31 -31.05 31.08
C GLU A 75 7.39 -30.19 29.80
N ASP A 76 7.51 -28.87 29.94
CA ASP A 76 7.69 -27.92 28.82
C ASP A 76 9.00 -28.12 28.04
N ASP A 77 10.01 -28.70 28.69
CA ASP A 77 11.35 -28.95 28.12
C ASP A 77 11.45 -30.35 27.47
N VAL A 78 10.32 -31.04 27.30
CA VAL A 78 10.22 -32.37 26.68
C VAL A 78 9.42 -32.28 25.38
N HIS A 79 10.07 -32.56 24.26
CA HIS A 79 9.48 -32.39 22.92
C HIS A 79 9.30 -33.72 22.19
N PRO A 80 8.16 -33.97 21.52
CA PRO A 80 7.93 -35.24 20.83
C PRO A 80 8.88 -35.45 19.64
N MET A 81 9.31 -36.69 19.42
CA MET A 81 10.12 -37.09 18.27
C MET A 81 9.26 -37.47 17.07
N ASN A 82 9.76 -37.22 15.86
CA ASN A 82 9.13 -37.72 14.64
C ASN A 82 9.41 -39.22 14.47
N PRO A 83 8.47 -40.01 13.91
CA PRO A 83 8.72 -41.41 13.58
C PRO A 83 9.79 -41.55 12.47
N PRO A 84 10.49 -42.71 12.38
CA PRO A 84 11.62 -42.93 11.47
C PRO A 84 11.32 -42.75 9.98
N LYS A 85 10.03 -42.78 9.59
CA LYS A 85 9.60 -42.43 8.23
C LYS A 85 10.05 -41.02 7.80
N PHE A 86 10.30 -40.12 8.75
CA PHE A 86 10.75 -38.75 8.53
C PHE A 86 12.27 -38.57 8.69
N ASP A 87 13.02 -39.64 8.94
CA ASP A 87 14.47 -39.55 9.11
C ASP A 87 15.12 -39.03 7.83
N LYS A 88 15.95 -37.99 7.99
CA LYS A 88 16.67 -37.32 6.90
C LYS A 88 15.76 -36.84 5.78
N ILE A 89 14.52 -36.46 6.09
CA ILE A 89 13.58 -35.96 5.09
C ILE A 89 14.16 -34.75 4.34
N GLU A 90 13.84 -34.68 3.06
CA GLU A 90 14.36 -33.65 2.16
C GLU A 90 13.68 -32.31 2.33
N ASP A 91 12.43 -32.30 2.79
CA ASP A 91 11.67 -31.10 3.14
C ASP A 91 11.11 -31.21 4.56
N MET A 92 11.62 -30.39 5.46
CA MET A 92 11.23 -30.40 6.88
C MET A 92 9.79 -29.93 7.09
N ALA A 93 9.18 -29.22 6.14
CA ALA A 93 7.77 -28.82 6.22
C ALA A 93 6.80 -30.01 6.20
N MET A 94 7.29 -31.20 5.81
CA MET A 94 6.49 -32.43 5.77
C MET A 94 6.49 -33.20 7.09
N MET A 95 7.25 -32.77 8.10
CA MET A 95 7.31 -33.43 9.42
C MET A 95 6.01 -33.28 10.21
N THR A 96 5.67 -34.27 11.05
CA THR A 96 4.49 -34.20 11.94
C THR A 96 4.73 -33.27 13.12
N HIS A 97 5.87 -33.40 13.79
CA HIS A 97 6.29 -32.54 14.89
C HIS A 97 7.37 -31.59 14.38
N LEU A 98 7.00 -30.33 14.18
CA LEU A 98 7.91 -29.28 13.73
C LEU A 98 8.33 -28.42 14.94
N ASN A 99 9.13 -29.02 15.81
CA ASN A 99 9.75 -28.36 16.96
C ASN A 99 11.25 -28.11 16.69
N GLU A 100 11.86 -27.24 17.48
CA GLU A 100 13.29 -26.89 17.36
C GLU A 100 14.23 -28.12 17.34
N PRO A 101 14.11 -29.11 18.26
CA PRO A 101 14.97 -30.28 18.21
C PRO A 101 14.73 -31.16 16.97
N ALA A 102 13.50 -31.27 16.45
CA ALA A 102 13.24 -32.02 15.22
C ALA A 102 13.98 -31.42 14.01
N VAL A 103 13.95 -30.10 13.87
CA VAL A 103 14.67 -29.37 12.82
C VAL A 103 16.18 -29.58 12.97
N LEU A 104 16.70 -29.38 14.18
CA LEU A 104 18.12 -29.54 14.49
C LEU A 104 18.61 -30.96 14.16
N TYR A 105 17.90 -31.99 14.61
CA TYR A 105 18.31 -33.37 14.39
C TYR A 105 18.22 -33.80 12.93
N ASN A 106 17.23 -33.32 12.17
CA ASN A 106 17.17 -33.59 10.75
C ASN A 106 18.39 -33.00 10.01
N LEU A 107 18.72 -31.75 10.30
CA LEU A 107 19.91 -31.08 9.72
C LEU A 107 21.19 -31.79 10.16
N LYS A 108 21.33 -32.11 11.45
CA LYS A 108 22.49 -32.82 12.03
C LYS A 108 22.71 -34.17 11.36
N GLU A 109 21.66 -34.96 11.19
CA GLU A 109 21.76 -36.30 10.58
C GLU A 109 21.99 -36.26 9.08
N ARG A 110 21.35 -35.32 8.36
CA ARG A 110 21.61 -35.13 6.93
C ARG A 110 23.05 -34.69 6.71
N TYR A 111 23.52 -33.74 7.51
CA TYR A 111 24.90 -33.26 7.46
C TYR A 111 25.92 -34.36 7.79
N ALA A 112 25.68 -35.17 8.84
CA ALA A 112 26.52 -36.32 9.17
C ALA A 112 26.58 -37.37 8.05
N ALA A 113 25.52 -37.45 7.23
CA ALA A 113 25.43 -38.30 6.06
C ALA A 113 25.98 -37.64 4.77
N TRP A 114 26.66 -36.49 4.88
CA TRP A 114 27.20 -35.66 3.80
C TRP A 114 26.16 -35.07 2.85
N MET A 115 24.89 -34.96 3.28
CA MET A 115 23.83 -34.27 2.56
C MET A 115 23.66 -32.85 3.11
N ILE A 116 24.32 -31.87 2.49
CA ILE A 116 24.42 -30.50 3.01
C ILE A 116 23.23 -29.58 2.70
N TYR A 117 22.37 -30.00 1.78
CA TYR A 117 21.19 -29.26 1.35
C TYR A 117 19.92 -29.90 1.92
N THR A 118 19.03 -29.06 2.45
CA THR A 118 17.73 -29.49 3.00
C THR A 118 16.70 -28.40 2.76
N TYR A 119 15.50 -28.76 2.34
CA TYR A 119 14.41 -27.79 2.22
C TYR A 119 13.65 -27.61 3.55
N SER A 120 13.08 -26.42 3.72
CA SER A 120 12.15 -26.10 4.80
C SER A 120 11.08 -25.17 4.26
N GLY A 121 10.02 -25.72 3.67
CA GLY A 121 8.97 -24.89 3.06
C GLY A 121 9.54 -24.09 1.89
N LEU A 122 9.56 -22.76 1.93
CA LEU A 122 10.17 -21.95 0.85
C LEU A 122 11.71 -21.92 0.90
N PHE A 123 12.33 -22.27 2.02
CA PHE A 123 13.76 -22.10 2.21
C PHE A 123 14.58 -23.30 1.72
N CYS A 124 15.76 -23.02 1.17
CA CYS A 124 16.82 -24.01 0.93
C CYS A 124 17.94 -23.78 1.94
N VAL A 125 18.02 -24.64 2.96
CA VAL A 125 19.04 -24.58 4.00
C VAL A 125 20.32 -25.22 3.48
N THR A 126 21.44 -24.51 3.62
CA THR A 126 22.78 -24.97 3.23
C THR A 126 23.69 -24.99 4.44
N VAL A 127 24.25 -26.15 4.76
CA VAL A 127 25.26 -26.28 5.83
C VAL A 127 26.64 -26.35 5.20
N ASN A 128 27.58 -25.52 5.66
CA ASN A 128 28.93 -25.48 5.09
C ASN A 128 29.64 -26.85 5.30
N PRO A 129 30.03 -27.58 4.22
CA PRO A 129 30.66 -28.89 4.35
C PRO A 129 32.07 -28.87 4.91
N TYR A 130 32.78 -27.72 4.84
CA TYR A 130 34.22 -27.61 5.09
C TYR A 130 35.06 -28.67 4.34
N LYS A 131 34.52 -29.21 3.25
CA LYS A 131 35.10 -30.29 2.44
C LYS A 131 34.62 -30.13 1.00
N TRP A 132 35.48 -30.46 0.04
CA TRP A 132 35.10 -30.51 -1.36
C TRP A 132 34.15 -31.69 -1.63
N LEU A 133 33.05 -31.43 -2.32
CA LEU A 133 32.02 -32.41 -2.70
C LEU A 133 31.79 -32.34 -4.22
N PRO A 134 31.61 -33.48 -4.91
CA PRO A 134 31.40 -33.53 -6.38
C PRO A 134 29.98 -33.13 -6.81
N VAL A 135 29.23 -32.38 -5.99
CA VAL A 135 27.83 -32.01 -6.25
C VAL A 135 27.67 -30.82 -7.19
N TYR A 136 28.78 -30.22 -7.64
CA TYR A 136 28.79 -29.03 -8.50
C TYR A 136 29.32 -29.30 -9.92
N ASP A 137 29.61 -30.57 -10.25
CA ASP A 137 30.12 -30.95 -11.56
C ASP A 137 29.08 -30.72 -12.67
N SER A 138 29.54 -30.60 -13.91
CA SER A 138 28.66 -30.32 -15.07
C SER A 138 27.56 -31.35 -15.25
N VAL A 139 27.83 -32.62 -14.95
CA VAL A 139 26.85 -33.71 -14.97
C VAL A 139 25.67 -33.40 -14.04
N VAL A 140 25.94 -32.82 -12.86
CA VAL A 140 24.90 -32.44 -11.90
C VAL A 140 24.10 -31.23 -12.40
N VAL A 141 24.75 -30.26 -13.05
CA VAL A 141 24.06 -29.12 -13.67
C VAL A 141 23.03 -29.61 -14.69
N GLU A 142 23.43 -30.50 -15.59
CA GLU A 142 22.52 -31.10 -16.59
C GLU A 142 21.39 -31.88 -15.94
N ALA A 143 21.69 -32.64 -14.88
CA ALA A 143 20.71 -33.42 -14.15
C ALA A 143 19.65 -32.60 -13.41
N TYR A 144 19.92 -31.33 -13.06
CA TYR A 144 18.95 -30.40 -12.44
C TYR A 144 18.20 -29.52 -13.44
N ARG A 145 18.65 -29.43 -14.68
CA ARG A 145 18.11 -28.51 -15.68
C ARG A 145 16.65 -28.84 -16.03
N GLY A 146 15.77 -27.85 -15.91
CA GLY A 146 14.34 -27.97 -16.25
C GLY A 146 13.53 -28.84 -15.29
N LYS A 147 14.12 -29.30 -14.17
CA LYS A 147 13.41 -30.12 -13.18
C LYS A 147 12.72 -29.25 -12.14
N LYS A 148 11.47 -29.62 -11.82
CA LYS A 148 10.77 -28.99 -10.70
C LYS A 148 11.41 -29.40 -9.39
N ARG A 149 11.27 -28.56 -8.37
CA ARG A 149 11.84 -28.81 -7.03
C ARG A 149 11.49 -30.19 -6.43
N ILE A 150 10.30 -30.72 -6.71
CA ILE A 150 9.87 -32.03 -6.20
C ILE A 150 10.45 -33.23 -6.98
N GLU A 151 11.00 -32.99 -8.17
CA GLU A 151 11.50 -34.03 -9.09
C GLU A 151 12.99 -34.34 -8.86
N ALA A 152 13.68 -33.54 -8.04
CA ALA A 152 15.09 -33.70 -7.75
C ALA A 152 15.38 -33.52 -6.24
N PRO A 153 16.47 -34.09 -5.72
CA PRO A 153 16.87 -33.87 -4.32
C PRO A 153 17.13 -32.37 -4.00
N PRO A 154 17.23 -32.01 -2.71
CA PRO A 154 17.57 -30.64 -2.32
C PRO A 154 18.93 -30.21 -2.87
N HIS A 155 18.95 -29.08 -3.59
CA HIS A 155 20.19 -28.52 -4.11
C HIS A 155 20.03 -27.05 -4.49
N ILE A 156 21.12 -26.29 -4.43
CA ILE A 156 21.13 -24.87 -4.85
C ILE A 156 20.83 -24.70 -6.34
N PHE A 157 21.25 -25.64 -7.19
CA PHE A 157 20.92 -25.61 -8.63
C PHE A 157 19.43 -25.74 -8.90
N SER A 158 18.66 -26.44 -8.04
CA SER A 158 17.20 -26.45 -8.17
C SER A 158 16.63 -25.04 -7.98
N ILE A 159 17.14 -24.27 -7.02
CA ILE A 159 16.71 -22.88 -6.80
C ILE A 159 17.10 -21.99 -7.98
N SER A 160 18.35 -22.08 -8.43
CA SER A 160 18.84 -21.27 -9.55
C SER A 160 18.14 -21.60 -10.87
N ASP A 161 17.95 -22.89 -11.19
CA ASP A 161 17.29 -23.33 -12.42
C ASP A 161 15.81 -23.00 -12.39
N ASN A 162 15.09 -23.24 -11.28
CA ASN A 162 13.68 -22.87 -11.19
C ASN A 162 13.51 -21.34 -11.30
N ALA A 163 14.39 -20.53 -10.70
CA ALA A 163 14.36 -19.08 -10.89
C ALA A 163 14.59 -18.67 -12.37
N TYR A 164 15.51 -19.34 -13.05
CA TYR A 164 15.77 -19.11 -14.47
C TYR A 164 14.62 -19.57 -15.38
N GLN A 165 14.02 -20.74 -15.11
CA GLN A 165 12.85 -21.24 -15.80
C GLN A 165 11.64 -20.35 -15.56
N PHE A 166 11.43 -19.85 -14.34
CA PHE A 166 10.40 -18.85 -14.06
C PHE A 166 10.64 -17.59 -14.88
N MET A 167 11.88 -17.07 -14.92
CA MET A 167 12.22 -15.93 -15.76
C MET A 167 11.89 -16.17 -17.24
N LEU A 168 12.29 -17.32 -17.82
CA LEU A 168 12.05 -17.64 -19.24
C LEU A 168 10.58 -17.93 -19.58
N THR A 169 9.86 -18.64 -18.71
CA THR A 169 8.46 -18.97 -18.93
C THR A 169 7.59 -17.71 -18.82
N ASP A 170 7.94 -16.80 -17.92
CA ASP A 170 7.28 -15.50 -17.75
C ASP A 170 7.58 -14.52 -18.91
N HIS A 171 8.59 -14.81 -19.75
CA HIS A 171 8.82 -14.08 -21.00
C HIS A 171 7.93 -14.55 -22.17
N GLY A 172 7.37 -15.76 -22.13
CA GLY A 172 6.64 -16.38 -23.25
C GLY A 172 5.12 -16.44 -23.13
N SER A 173 4.53 -16.16 -21.96
CA SER A 173 3.08 -16.14 -21.77
C SER A 173 2.72 -15.11 -20.71
N SER A 174 2.23 -13.95 -21.18
CA SER A 174 1.71 -12.86 -20.35
C SER A 174 2.64 -12.47 -19.19
N ARG A 175 3.65 -11.62 -19.46
CA ARG A 175 4.32 -10.81 -18.42
C ARG A 175 3.24 -10.37 -17.44
N THR A 176 3.25 -10.88 -16.22
CA THR A 176 2.44 -10.28 -15.15
C THR A 176 3.45 -9.42 -14.42
N MET A 177 3.54 -8.13 -14.76
CA MET A 177 4.49 -7.26 -14.07
C MET A 177 4.16 -7.28 -12.58
N HIS A 178 5.11 -7.71 -11.74
CA HIS A 178 5.00 -7.60 -10.30
C HIS A 178 5.45 -6.21 -9.87
N LEU A 179 4.64 -5.48 -9.10
CA LEU A 179 5.00 -4.18 -8.53
C LEU A 179 5.84 -4.38 -7.28
N PRO A 180 7.13 -3.97 -7.28
CA PRO A 180 7.95 -4.05 -6.08
C PRO A 180 7.34 -3.23 -4.94
N ARG A 181 7.18 -3.88 -3.78
CA ARG A 181 6.73 -3.24 -2.55
C ARG A 181 7.79 -3.39 -1.47
N ILE A 182 8.17 -2.29 -0.85
CA ILE A 182 9.20 -2.25 0.21
C ILE A 182 8.61 -2.82 1.49
N GLU A 183 9.35 -3.67 2.21
CA GLU A 183 8.88 -4.23 3.47
C GLU A 183 9.05 -3.25 4.64
N GLY A 184 8.00 -3.05 5.44
CA GLY A 184 8.03 -2.19 6.63
C GLY A 184 8.76 -2.80 7.83
N ILE A 185 8.84 -4.14 7.91
CA ILE A 185 9.41 -4.94 9.01
C ILE A 185 8.73 -4.65 10.37
N ARG A 186 8.99 -3.49 10.98
CA ARG A 186 8.33 -3.00 12.21
C ARG A 186 8.49 -1.48 12.33
N VAL A 187 7.60 -0.83 13.07
CA VAL A 187 7.72 0.60 13.41
C VAL A 187 9.07 0.89 14.06
N GLY A 188 9.74 1.95 13.58
CA GLY A 188 11.08 2.37 14.02
C GLY A 188 12.24 1.58 13.41
N HIS A 189 11.98 0.56 12.58
CA HIS A 189 13.04 -0.14 11.85
C HIS A 189 13.73 0.80 10.85
N ILE A 190 15.07 0.71 10.76
CA ILE A 190 15.89 1.55 9.87
C ILE A 190 16.55 0.68 8.81
N GLN A 191 16.32 1.00 7.55
CA GLN A 191 16.91 0.37 6.38
C GLN A 191 17.87 1.34 5.70
N LYS A 192 19.02 0.86 5.25
CA LYS A 192 20.00 1.66 4.50
C LYS A 192 19.67 1.62 3.01
N VAL A 193 19.48 2.78 2.40
CA VAL A 193 19.16 2.91 0.97
C VAL A 193 20.16 3.82 0.25
N SER A 194 20.68 3.36 -0.89
CA SER A 194 21.64 4.11 -1.70
C SER A 194 20.90 4.77 -2.87
N LEU A 195 20.59 6.05 -2.73
CA LEU A 195 19.78 6.82 -3.70
C LEU A 195 20.61 7.81 -4.53
N VAL A 196 21.79 8.18 -4.03
CA VAL A 196 22.72 9.11 -4.64
C VAL A 196 24.10 8.48 -4.58
N PRO A 197 24.97 8.62 -5.60
CA PRO A 197 26.33 8.12 -5.54
C PRO A 197 27.04 8.59 -4.27
N ASN A 198 27.74 7.67 -3.59
CA ASN A 198 28.54 7.94 -2.40
C ASN A 198 27.78 8.46 -1.16
N LYS A 199 26.44 8.35 -1.12
CA LYS A 199 25.64 8.71 0.07
C LYS A 199 24.60 7.63 0.37
N VAL A 200 24.74 7.02 1.54
CA VAL A 200 23.75 6.10 2.10
C VAL A 200 22.74 6.91 2.92
N HIS A 201 21.46 6.74 2.64
CA HIS A 201 20.37 7.32 3.39
C HIS A 201 19.77 6.28 4.34
N GLU A 202 19.23 6.75 5.46
CA GLU A 202 18.50 5.93 6.41
C GLU A 202 17.00 6.11 6.18
N MET A 203 16.31 5.02 5.86
CA MET A 203 14.88 4.96 5.67
C MET A 203 14.25 4.31 6.89
N ARG A 204 13.42 5.06 7.62
CA ARG A 204 12.76 4.61 8.84
C ARG A 204 11.31 4.27 8.57
N THR A 205 10.85 3.10 9.03
CA THR A 205 9.42 2.76 9.02
C THR A 205 8.69 3.54 10.10
N LEU A 206 7.69 4.33 9.71
CA LEU A 206 6.87 5.12 10.63
C LEU A 206 5.58 4.41 11.05
N SER A 207 4.95 3.70 10.11
CA SER A 207 3.77 2.85 10.36
C SER A 207 3.72 1.66 9.41
N LEU A 208 2.95 0.65 9.77
CA LEU A 208 2.66 -0.50 8.89
C LEU A 208 1.29 -0.40 8.23
N LYS A 209 0.36 0.36 8.84
CA LYS A 209 -0.97 0.69 8.31
C LYS A 209 -1.20 2.21 8.43
N PRO A 210 -1.00 3.01 7.38
CA PRO A 210 -0.54 2.59 6.06
C PRO A 210 0.95 2.24 6.13
N LEU A 211 1.45 1.57 5.10
CA LEU A 211 2.86 1.30 4.98
C LEU A 211 3.62 2.60 4.64
N LEU A 212 4.22 3.22 5.65
CA LEU A 212 4.73 4.59 5.64
C LEU A 212 6.20 4.64 6.07
N PHE A 213 7.00 5.42 5.37
CA PHE A 213 8.42 5.58 5.65
C PHE A 213 8.85 7.05 5.64
N GLU A 214 9.90 7.33 6.40
CA GLU A 214 10.59 8.62 6.46
C GLU A 214 12.04 8.47 6.02
N ILE A 215 12.51 9.41 5.19
CA ILE A 215 13.89 9.47 4.70
C ILE A 215 14.41 10.90 4.91
N PRO A 216 15.15 11.15 6.02
CA PRO A 216 15.75 12.44 6.27
C PRO A 216 16.82 12.80 5.22
N GLY A 217 16.89 14.07 4.84
CA GLY A 217 17.91 14.57 3.91
C GLY A 217 17.88 13.90 2.53
N PHE A 218 16.69 13.48 2.08
CA PHE A 218 16.44 12.94 0.75
C PHE A 218 16.72 13.99 -0.34
N LEU A 219 16.36 15.26 -0.10
CA LEU A 219 16.76 16.42 -0.89
C LEU A 219 17.82 17.23 -0.15
N SER A 220 18.75 17.84 -0.88
CA SER A 220 19.65 18.85 -0.31
C SER A 220 18.91 20.17 -0.09
N GLU A 221 19.46 21.05 0.73
CA GLU A 221 18.88 22.37 0.96
C GLU A 221 18.82 23.22 -0.31
N GLU A 222 19.83 23.11 -1.18
CA GLU A 222 19.88 23.78 -2.47
C GLU A 222 18.81 23.24 -3.43
N GLU A 223 18.64 21.91 -3.49
CA GLU A 223 17.61 21.28 -4.30
C GLU A 223 16.21 21.75 -3.88
N CYS A 224 15.94 21.83 -2.57
CA CYS A 224 14.68 22.37 -2.05
C CYS A 224 14.44 23.81 -2.52
N ASN A 225 15.46 24.68 -2.41
CA ASN A 225 15.35 26.08 -2.80
C ASN A 225 15.08 26.22 -4.31
N VAL A 226 15.74 25.44 -5.16
CA VAL A 226 15.52 25.43 -6.61
C VAL A 226 14.08 25.03 -6.95
N VAL A 227 13.56 23.97 -6.32
CA VAL A 227 12.17 23.51 -6.56
C VAL A 227 11.17 24.62 -6.20
N VAL A 228 11.36 25.30 -5.07
CA VAL A 228 10.50 26.43 -4.65
C VAL A 228 10.59 27.58 -5.65
N GLN A 229 11.79 27.97 -6.07
CA GLN A 229 11.99 29.07 -7.04
C GLN A 229 11.33 28.77 -8.39
N LEU A 230 11.48 27.54 -8.91
CA LEU A 230 10.84 27.14 -10.16
C LEU A 230 9.31 27.20 -10.06
N ALA A 231 8.73 26.81 -8.93
CA ALA A 231 7.30 26.91 -8.69
C ALA A 231 6.82 28.38 -8.61
N GLN A 232 7.61 29.25 -7.98
CA GLN A 232 7.32 30.68 -7.91
C GLN A 232 7.39 31.34 -9.30
N LEU A 233 8.40 31.02 -10.10
CA LEU A 233 8.56 31.52 -11.47
C LEU A 233 7.43 31.07 -12.39
N LYS A 234 6.96 29.84 -12.23
CA LYS A 234 5.81 29.33 -12.99
C LYS A 234 4.49 30.04 -12.62
N GLY A 235 4.41 30.58 -11.40
CA GLY A 235 3.20 31.18 -10.85
C GLY A 235 2.32 30.13 -10.16
N LEU A 236 1.98 30.39 -8.90
CA LEU A 236 1.10 29.53 -8.12
C LEU A 236 -0.37 29.89 -8.35
N THR A 237 -1.23 28.89 -8.48
CA THR A 237 -2.69 29.04 -8.54
C THR A 237 -3.34 28.53 -7.26
N GLU A 238 -4.57 28.98 -6.98
CA GLU A 238 -5.33 28.47 -5.82
C GLU A 238 -5.65 26.98 -6.05
N SER A 239 -5.37 26.14 -5.04
CA SER A 239 -5.51 24.68 -5.17
C SER A 239 -6.94 24.17 -5.22
N GLN A 240 -7.88 25.01 -4.79
CA GLN A 240 -9.30 24.74 -4.91
C GLN A 240 -9.99 26.06 -5.27
N VAL A 241 -10.72 26.04 -6.38
CA VAL A 241 -11.50 27.18 -6.86
C VAL A 241 -12.92 27.05 -6.28
N MET A 242 -13.51 28.15 -5.81
CA MET A 242 -14.94 28.14 -5.43
C MET A 242 -15.76 27.85 -6.70
N VAL A 243 -16.64 26.85 -6.64
CA VAL A 243 -17.40 26.35 -7.79
C VAL A 243 -18.12 27.50 -8.53
N PRO A 244 -17.84 27.74 -9.82
CA PRO A 244 -18.63 28.64 -10.68
C PRO A 244 -20.03 28.06 -10.92
N GLU A 245 -21.01 28.93 -11.15
CA GLU A 245 -22.46 28.61 -11.21
C GLU A 245 -22.89 27.52 -12.22
N ASP A 246 -22.01 27.08 -13.12
CA ASP A 246 -22.41 26.39 -14.36
C ASP A 246 -22.09 24.88 -14.41
N GLN A 247 -21.49 24.28 -13.36
CA GLN A 247 -21.26 22.83 -13.31
C GLN A 247 -22.31 22.11 -12.47
N GLU A 248 -23.53 22.01 -13.01
CA GLU A 248 -24.67 21.29 -12.41
C GLU A 248 -24.78 19.82 -12.91
N GLU A 249 -23.71 19.25 -13.47
CA GLU A 249 -23.86 18.14 -14.43
C GLU A 249 -23.64 16.69 -13.93
N LEU A 250 -23.32 16.43 -12.65
CA LEU A 250 -23.07 15.05 -12.20
C LEU A 250 -24.12 14.41 -11.28
N THR A 251 -25.16 15.12 -10.85
CA THR A 251 -26.21 14.57 -9.96
C THR A 251 -27.39 13.90 -10.67
N LYS A 252 -27.18 13.32 -11.87
CA LYS A 252 -28.28 12.73 -12.66
C LYS A 252 -28.37 11.20 -12.67
N GLN A 253 -27.59 10.47 -11.89
CA GLN A 253 -27.46 9.02 -12.10
C GLN A 253 -28.00 8.09 -11.02
N LEU A 254 -28.65 8.60 -9.98
CA LEU A 254 -29.44 7.77 -9.08
C LEU A 254 -30.76 8.50 -8.79
N ASP A 255 -31.85 8.09 -9.43
CA ASP A 255 -33.22 8.61 -9.22
C ASP A 255 -33.75 8.02 -7.88
N LEU A 256 -32.99 8.17 -6.79
CA LEU A 256 -33.34 7.66 -5.46
C LEU A 256 -34.42 8.56 -4.84
N SER A 257 -35.44 7.92 -4.29
CA SER A 257 -36.46 8.59 -3.50
C SER A 257 -35.85 9.20 -2.22
N PRO A 258 -36.48 10.24 -1.64
CA PRO A 258 -36.05 10.80 -0.36
C PRO A 258 -35.99 9.77 0.77
N GLU A 259 -36.80 8.71 0.69
CA GLU A 259 -36.79 7.61 1.66
C GLU A 259 -35.54 6.74 1.51
N GLU A 260 -35.14 6.42 0.28
CA GLU A 260 -33.93 5.66 0.01
C GLU A 260 -32.67 6.44 0.39
N ILE A 261 -32.65 7.76 0.15
CA ILE A 261 -31.55 8.63 0.60
C ILE A 261 -31.51 8.69 2.13
N PHE A 262 -32.65 8.82 2.80
CA PHE A 262 -32.72 8.82 4.26
C PHE A 262 -32.17 7.52 4.84
N ASN A 263 -32.61 6.38 4.32
CA ASN A 263 -32.14 5.06 4.78
C ASN A 263 -30.65 4.81 4.50
N LEU A 264 -30.09 5.44 3.45
CA LEU A 264 -28.66 5.34 3.14
C LEU A 264 -27.82 6.18 4.11
N LEU A 265 -28.35 7.32 4.55
CA LEU A 265 -27.69 8.20 5.51
C LEU A 265 -27.86 7.70 6.95
N ASP A 266 -28.97 7.04 7.29
CA ASP A 266 -29.28 6.49 8.62
C ASP A 266 -28.47 5.20 8.89
N LEU A 267 -27.23 5.37 9.33
CA LEU A 267 -26.26 4.30 9.51
C LEU A 267 -26.64 3.37 10.66
N ASN A 268 -27.25 3.92 11.71
CA ASN A 268 -27.65 3.15 12.89
C ASN A 268 -29.10 2.62 12.81
N GLN A 269 -29.85 2.99 11.76
CA GLN A 269 -31.21 2.58 11.45
C GLN A 269 -32.22 2.92 12.57
N ASP A 270 -32.01 4.03 13.26
CA ASP A 270 -32.89 4.48 14.35
C ASP A 270 -34.04 5.39 13.87
N GLY A 271 -34.09 5.70 12.58
CA GLY A 271 -35.13 6.53 11.98
C GLY A 271 -34.93 8.04 12.23
N GLN A 272 -33.77 8.45 12.75
CA GLN A 272 -33.43 9.84 13.04
C GLN A 272 -32.01 10.15 12.56
N LEU A 273 -31.89 10.95 11.51
CA LEU A 273 -30.56 11.33 11.01
C LEU A 273 -29.85 12.24 11.99
N GLN A 274 -28.76 11.73 12.54
CA GLN A 274 -27.86 12.52 13.37
C GLN A 274 -26.95 13.38 12.49
N LEU A 275 -26.47 14.47 13.07
CA LEU A 275 -25.48 15.35 12.46
C LEU A 275 -24.24 14.58 11.98
N GLN A 276 -23.82 13.59 12.76
CA GLN A 276 -22.67 12.72 12.49
C GLN A 276 -22.88 11.88 11.23
N GLU A 277 -24.07 11.30 11.05
CA GLU A 277 -24.42 10.46 9.91
C GLU A 277 -24.44 11.25 8.59
N ILE A 278 -24.99 12.46 8.64
CA ILE A 278 -25.00 13.38 7.50
C ILE A 278 -23.59 13.87 7.18
N LEU A 279 -22.79 14.13 8.21
CA LEU A 279 -21.37 14.43 8.05
C LEU A 279 -20.56 13.23 7.58
N THR A 280 -20.97 11.97 7.71
CA THR A 280 -20.20 10.85 7.14
C THR A 280 -20.31 10.83 5.61
N HIS A 281 -21.51 11.07 5.06
CA HIS A 281 -21.79 10.93 3.63
C HIS A 281 -21.83 12.23 2.81
N SER A 282 -21.95 13.42 3.44
CA SER A 282 -22.18 14.70 2.73
C SER A 282 -21.04 15.72 2.85
N ARG A 283 -19.84 15.33 3.33
CA ARG A 283 -18.76 16.26 3.72
C ARG A 283 -18.27 17.22 2.65
N VAL A 284 -18.32 16.79 1.39
CA VAL A 284 -17.82 17.56 0.25
C VAL A 284 -18.97 17.72 -0.73
N ARG A 285 -19.83 18.70 -0.46
CA ARG A 285 -20.74 19.24 -1.47
C ARG A 285 -20.16 20.56 -1.96
N ASP A 286 -19.87 20.64 -3.25
CA ASP A 286 -19.32 21.83 -3.92
C ASP A 286 -17.99 22.36 -3.32
N GLY A 287 -17.22 21.48 -2.67
CA GLY A 287 -15.88 21.82 -2.17
C GLY A 287 -15.81 22.54 -0.81
N ILE A 288 -16.93 22.67 -0.10
CA ILE A 288 -17.00 23.27 1.25
C ILE A 288 -16.88 22.18 2.30
N TRP A 289 -16.07 22.41 3.35
CA TRP A 289 -15.99 21.51 4.50
C TRP A 289 -17.15 21.78 5.46
N LEU A 290 -18.02 20.79 5.65
CA LEU A 290 -19.12 20.87 6.60
C LEU A 290 -18.62 20.53 8.01
N THR A 291 -18.77 21.46 8.96
CA THR A 291 -18.57 21.21 10.39
C THR A 291 -19.91 21.08 11.10
N PRO A 292 -19.95 20.47 12.31
CA PRO A 292 -21.15 20.45 13.15
C PRO A 292 -21.80 21.83 13.32
N GLU A 293 -21.00 22.87 13.54
CA GLU A 293 -21.50 24.24 13.70
C GLU A 293 -22.10 24.79 12.40
N ASN A 294 -21.39 24.63 11.27
CA ASN A 294 -21.88 25.09 9.98
C ASN A 294 -23.17 24.37 9.57
N LEU A 295 -23.28 23.08 9.87
CA LEU A 295 -24.45 22.28 9.52
C LEU A 295 -25.67 22.67 10.38
N ARG A 296 -25.49 22.93 11.68
CA ARG A 296 -26.55 23.50 12.55
C ARG A 296 -27.00 24.87 12.06
N GLU A 297 -26.08 25.74 11.65
CA GLU A 297 -26.40 27.04 11.07
C GLU A 297 -27.16 26.89 9.74
N ILE A 298 -26.78 25.93 8.90
CA ILE A 298 -27.51 25.59 7.67
C ILE A 298 -28.94 25.13 8.02
N TYR A 299 -29.11 24.28 9.02
CA TYR A 299 -30.44 23.81 9.45
C TYR A 299 -31.30 24.95 9.94
N SER A 300 -30.75 25.85 10.77
CA SER A 300 -31.45 27.05 11.24
C SER A 300 -31.84 27.98 10.09
N GLY A 301 -30.94 28.14 9.10
CA GLY A 301 -31.17 29.01 7.93
C GLY A 301 -32.17 28.43 6.94
N LEU A 302 -32.27 27.10 6.85
CA LEU A 302 -33.22 26.38 6.00
C LEU A 302 -34.53 26.02 6.73
N GLN A 303 -34.62 26.24 8.05
CA GLN A 303 -35.71 25.76 8.91
C GLN A 303 -35.91 24.24 8.77
N ALA A 304 -34.79 23.53 8.69
CA ALA A 304 -34.73 22.09 8.44
C ALA A 304 -35.19 21.26 9.64
N ASP A 305 -34.97 21.78 10.84
CA ASP A 305 -35.25 21.18 12.14
C ASP A 305 -36.21 22.13 12.90
N PRO A 306 -37.54 21.98 12.72
CA PRO A 306 -38.53 22.87 13.33
C PRO A 306 -38.75 22.62 14.82
N ASP A 307 -38.47 21.40 15.30
CA ASP A 307 -38.61 21.06 16.72
C ASP A 307 -37.35 21.37 17.53
N GLY A 308 -36.23 21.65 16.85
CA GLY A 308 -34.98 22.16 17.42
C GLY A 308 -34.21 21.09 18.19
N ASN A 309 -34.47 19.81 17.90
CA ASN A 309 -33.88 18.70 18.63
C ASN A 309 -32.46 18.34 18.11
N GLY A 310 -32.01 18.93 17.01
CA GLY A 310 -30.71 18.72 16.40
C GLY A 310 -30.58 17.43 15.57
N LEU A 311 -31.70 16.71 15.37
CA LEU A 311 -31.85 15.46 14.62
C LEU A 311 -32.84 15.70 13.47
N LEU A 312 -32.69 14.97 12.38
CA LEU A 312 -33.63 15.05 11.25
C LEU A 312 -34.45 13.77 11.16
N SER A 313 -35.73 13.85 11.53
CA SER A 313 -36.66 12.74 11.29
C SER A 313 -36.92 12.55 9.79
N LEU A 314 -37.42 11.36 9.41
CA LEU A 314 -37.81 11.08 8.02
C LEU A 314 -38.82 12.11 7.48
N GLU A 315 -39.72 12.62 8.33
CA GLU A 315 -40.72 13.60 7.93
C GLU A 315 -40.13 14.98 7.68
N GLU A 316 -39.17 15.41 8.50
CA GLU A 316 -38.42 16.66 8.31
C GLU A 316 -37.52 16.59 7.08
N PHE A 317 -36.84 15.46 6.89
CA PHE A 317 -36.04 15.18 5.71
C PHE A 317 -36.89 15.18 4.43
N LYS A 318 -38.06 14.55 4.45
CA LYS A 318 -39.02 14.59 3.34
C LYS A 318 -39.50 16.00 3.05
N ARG A 319 -39.74 16.85 4.05
CA ARG A 319 -40.11 18.27 3.84
C ARG A 319 -39.00 19.05 3.16
N LEU A 320 -37.74 18.76 3.50
CA LEU A 320 -36.56 19.35 2.83
C LEU A 320 -36.46 18.89 1.38
N CYS A 321 -36.65 17.60 1.10
CA CYS A 321 -36.58 17.03 -0.25
C CYS A 321 -37.83 17.30 -1.11
N ALA A 322 -39.01 17.50 -0.52
CA ALA A 322 -40.26 17.77 -1.23
C ALA A 322 -40.26 19.14 -1.94
N CYS A 323 -39.41 20.07 -1.49
CA CYS A 323 -39.14 21.32 -2.21
C CYS A 323 -38.39 21.12 -3.54
N SER A 324 -37.65 20.01 -3.71
CA SER A 324 -36.94 19.64 -4.95
C SER A 324 -37.73 18.76 -5.92
N ALA A 325 -38.83 18.13 -5.49
CA ALA A 325 -39.57 17.12 -6.26
C ALA A 325 -40.81 17.65 -7.02
N TRP A 326 -40.96 18.97 -7.21
CA TRP A 326 -42.13 19.56 -7.88
C TRP A 326 -41.98 19.60 -9.42
N ARG A 327 -41.88 18.43 -10.08
CA ARG A 327 -41.93 18.38 -11.57
C ARG A 327 -42.60 17.17 -12.23
N ARG A 328 -43.24 16.24 -11.51
CA ARG A 328 -43.75 14.99 -12.14
C ARG A 328 -45.19 14.52 -11.82
N SER A 329 -46.13 15.38 -11.41
CA SER A 329 -47.56 14.94 -11.40
C SER A 329 -48.55 16.06 -11.73
N SER A 330 -49.49 15.76 -12.63
CA SER A 330 -50.52 16.63 -13.17
C SER A 330 -51.84 16.63 -12.37
N ALA A 331 -51.87 15.97 -11.21
CA ALA A 331 -53.02 15.99 -10.30
C ALA A 331 -52.68 16.87 -9.08
N TRP A 332 -53.68 17.56 -8.52
CA TRP A 332 -53.63 18.58 -7.46
C TRP A 332 -53.59 20.05 -7.94
N ARG A 333 -54.67 20.47 -8.61
CA ARG A 333 -55.13 21.87 -8.65
C ARG A 333 -56.19 22.11 -7.57
N SER A 334 -55.78 22.40 -6.34
CA SER A 334 -56.66 23.08 -5.35
C SER A 334 -55.93 23.22 -4.02
N GLY A 335 -55.30 24.37 -3.75
CA GLY A 335 -54.91 24.67 -2.36
C GLY A 335 -53.79 25.66 -2.08
N CYS A 336 -53.11 26.26 -3.07
CA CYS A 336 -52.15 27.33 -2.81
C CYS A 336 -52.33 28.48 -3.81
N ARG A 337 -52.57 29.69 -3.28
CA ARG A 337 -52.71 30.92 -4.08
C ARG A 337 -51.37 31.28 -4.74
N PRO A 338 -51.36 31.78 -5.99
CA PRO A 338 -50.13 32.09 -6.71
C PRO A 338 -49.54 33.42 -6.21
N ALA A 339 -48.32 33.37 -5.66
CA ALA A 339 -47.46 34.54 -5.59
C ALA A 339 -46.48 34.47 -6.77
N GLN A 340 -46.75 35.33 -7.76
CA GLN A 340 -45.94 35.82 -8.89
C GLN A 340 -44.93 34.89 -9.63
N PRO A 341 -44.88 34.96 -10.98
CA PRO A 341 -43.99 34.14 -11.79
C PRO A 341 -42.58 34.73 -11.81
N GLY A 342 -41.68 34.17 -11.01
CA GLY A 342 -40.24 34.41 -11.07
C GLY A 342 -39.51 33.23 -10.42
N GLY A 343 -38.77 32.46 -11.21
CA GLY A 343 -38.23 31.16 -10.83
C GLY A 343 -37.32 31.16 -9.60
N ALA A 344 -37.39 30.07 -8.82
CA ALA A 344 -36.42 29.65 -7.81
C ALA A 344 -36.73 28.16 -7.51
N ARG A 345 -36.11 27.12 -8.08
CA ARG A 345 -34.70 26.70 -8.28
C ARG A 345 -33.92 26.43 -6.97
N PRO A 346 -32.94 25.48 -6.97
CA PRO A 346 -32.00 25.12 -5.87
C PRO A 346 -31.19 26.26 -5.25
N GLU A 347 -31.51 27.50 -5.60
CA GLU A 347 -30.79 28.72 -5.28
C GLU A 347 -30.79 29.05 -3.79
N ARG A 348 -31.68 28.53 -2.94
CA ARG A 348 -31.69 28.94 -1.51
C ARG A 348 -30.41 28.56 -0.76
N PHE A 349 -29.90 27.35 -0.95
CA PHE A 349 -28.69 26.89 -0.27
C PHE A 349 -27.42 27.58 -0.82
N GLN A 350 -27.26 27.62 -2.14
CA GLN A 350 -26.12 28.30 -2.78
C GLN A 350 -26.16 29.83 -2.59
N ARG A 351 -27.34 30.46 -2.56
CA ARG A 351 -27.51 31.90 -2.27
C ARG A 351 -27.30 32.19 -0.79
N PHE A 352 -27.63 31.26 0.12
CA PHE A 352 -27.28 31.34 1.54
C PHE A 352 -25.75 31.29 1.74
N LEU A 353 -25.06 30.34 1.11
CA LEU A 353 -23.59 30.24 1.14
C LEU A 353 -22.91 31.46 0.52
N ARG A 354 -23.42 31.99 -0.60
CA ARG A 354 -22.88 33.20 -1.25
C ARG A 354 -23.13 34.49 -0.47
N ARG A 355 -24.31 34.69 0.13
CA ARG A 355 -24.61 35.85 1.00
C ARG A 355 -23.71 35.93 2.22
N ARG A 356 -23.15 34.80 2.64
CA ARG A 356 -22.30 34.69 3.82
C ARG A 356 -20.82 35.00 3.55
N GLY A 357 -20.38 34.96 2.29
CA GLY A 357 -18.97 35.14 1.92
C GLY A 357 -18.08 34.06 2.54
N VAL A 358 -18.17 32.82 2.02
CA VAL A 358 -17.37 31.67 2.49
C VAL A 358 -15.90 32.05 2.63
N LYS A 359 -15.36 31.92 3.84
CA LYS A 359 -13.96 32.24 4.11
C LYS A 359 -13.08 31.09 3.63
N ARG A 360 -11.87 31.37 3.11
CA ARG A 360 -10.90 30.34 2.67
C ARG A 360 -10.61 29.27 3.73
N SER A 361 -10.76 29.63 5.00
CA SER A 361 -10.66 28.74 6.14
C SER A 361 -11.73 27.62 6.18
N GLN A 362 -12.79 27.70 5.37
CA GLN A 362 -13.90 26.74 5.36
C GLN A 362 -13.86 25.79 4.15
N LEU A 363 -12.82 25.88 3.30
CA LEU A 363 -12.62 24.98 2.17
C LEU A 363 -11.96 23.67 2.62
N VAL A 364 -12.21 22.58 1.90
CA VAL A 364 -11.56 21.28 2.12
C VAL A 364 -10.03 21.42 2.04
N ARG A 365 -9.55 22.18 1.05
CA ARG A 365 -8.14 22.47 0.82
C ARG A 365 -7.91 23.98 0.72
N ASN A 366 -7.09 24.52 1.62
CA ASN A 366 -6.67 25.91 1.62
C ASN A 366 -5.16 26.02 1.38
N SER A 367 -4.77 26.07 0.11
CA SER A 367 -3.37 26.18 -0.34
C SER A 367 -3.28 26.71 -1.75
N ARG A 368 -2.06 27.02 -2.19
CA ARG A 368 -1.74 27.29 -3.60
C ARG A 368 -0.78 26.25 -4.14
N HIS A 369 -0.83 25.94 -5.43
CA HIS A 369 0.09 24.98 -6.04
C HIS A 369 0.54 25.38 -7.45
N ALA A 370 1.61 24.73 -7.91
CA ALA A 370 2.03 24.71 -9.31
C ALA A 370 2.54 23.31 -9.67
N TRP A 371 2.50 22.98 -10.96
CA TRP A 371 2.98 21.69 -11.48
C TRP A 371 4.30 21.86 -12.20
N LEU A 372 5.32 21.06 -11.88
CA LEU A 372 6.64 21.11 -12.51
C LEU A 372 6.90 19.86 -13.33
N HIS A 373 7.22 20.04 -14.61
CA HIS A 373 7.60 18.94 -15.51
C HIS A 373 9.00 18.41 -15.14
N GLN A 374 9.19 17.08 -15.20
CA GLN A 374 10.45 16.42 -14.79
C GLN A 374 11.12 15.61 -15.91
N GLY A 375 10.56 15.62 -17.13
CA GLY A 375 11.08 14.89 -18.28
C GLY A 375 12.23 15.60 -19.01
N ARG A 376 12.46 15.22 -20.28
CA ARG A 376 13.49 15.84 -21.13
C ARG A 376 13.19 17.35 -21.29
N GLY A 377 14.23 18.17 -21.22
CA GLY A 377 14.11 19.64 -21.25
C GLY A 377 13.80 20.30 -19.89
N ALA A 378 13.47 19.53 -18.85
CA ALA A 378 13.33 20.07 -17.50
C ALA A 378 14.69 20.41 -16.86
N HIS A 379 14.68 21.25 -15.81
CA HIS A 379 15.87 21.57 -15.02
C HIS A 379 16.51 20.29 -14.43
N HIS A 380 17.84 20.22 -14.42
CA HIS A 380 18.58 19.01 -14.02
C HIS A 380 18.22 18.49 -12.62
N VAL A 381 17.93 19.38 -11.65
CA VAL A 381 17.46 19.00 -10.31
C VAL A 381 16.16 18.20 -10.37
N LEU A 382 15.20 18.60 -11.22
CA LEU A 382 13.91 17.90 -11.35
C LEU A 382 14.07 16.52 -11.99
N GLN A 383 14.98 16.39 -12.96
CA GLN A 383 15.32 15.11 -13.59
C GLN A 383 16.03 14.17 -12.60
N THR A 384 17.00 14.68 -11.84
CA THR A 384 17.71 13.92 -10.80
C THR A 384 16.76 13.47 -9.69
N LEU A 385 15.83 14.34 -9.26
CA LEU A 385 14.78 13.99 -8.31
C LEU A 385 13.91 12.83 -8.81
N ARG A 386 13.47 12.87 -10.07
CA ARG A 386 12.70 11.77 -10.69
C ARG A 386 13.48 10.46 -10.70
N LYS A 387 14.76 10.48 -11.11
CA LYS A 387 15.63 9.29 -11.06
C LYS A 387 15.79 8.75 -9.63
N ARG A 388 15.93 9.64 -8.63
CA ARG A 388 16.03 9.28 -7.21
C ARG A 388 14.74 8.60 -6.72
N VAL A 389 13.58 9.09 -7.15
CA VAL A 389 12.28 8.46 -6.87
C VAL A 389 12.16 7.09 -7.54
N THR A 390 12.59 6.93 -8.79
CA THR A 390 12.64 5.62 -9.48
C THR A 390 13.52 4.62 -8.72
N LEU A 391 14.69 5.04 -8.26
CA LEU A 391 15.59 4.19 -7.46
C LEU A 391 14.98 3.83 -6.10
N LEU A 392 14.30 4.79 -5.45
CA LEU A 392 13.62 4.57 -4.18
C LEU A 392 12.50 3.53 -4.33
N THR A 393 11.57 3.74 -5.25
CA THR A 393 10.38 2.89 -5.40
C THR A 393 10.70 1.54 -6.05
N ARG A 394 11.85 1.43 -6.73
CA ARG A 394 12.27 0.26 -7.52
C ARG A 394 11.27 -0.08 -8.64
N LEU A 395 10.38 0.84 -8.98
CA LEU A 395 9.43 0.66 -10.07
C LEU A 395 10.13 0.86 -11.42
N PRO A 396 9.67 0.18 -12.48
CA PRO A 396 10.09 0.47 -13.85
C PRO A 396 10.03 1.97 -14.15
N SER A 397 11.08 2.50 -14.80
CA SER A 397 11.11 3.92 -15.17
C SER A 397 9.90 4.27 -16.03
N SER A 398 9.44 3.37 -16.92
CA SER A 398 8.24 3.56 -17.73
C SER A 398 6.94 3.78 -16.95
N LEU A 399 6.83 3.36 -15.69
CA LEU A 399 5.69 3.70 -14.83
C LEU A 399 5.85 5.07 -14.20
N VAL A 400 7.00 5.30 -13.56
CA VAL A 400 7.33 6.57 -12.91
C VAL A 400 7.32 7.71 -13.92
N ASP A 401 7.72 7.42 -15.16
CA ASP A 401 7.91 8.41 -16.20
C ASP A 401 6.60 8.95 -16.78
N LEU A 402 5.56 8.12 -16.75
CA LEU A 402 4.22 8.37 -17.24
C LEU A 402 3.25 8.86 -16.15
N SER A 403 3.74 9.02 -14.93
CA SER A 403 2.96 9.51 -13.81
C SER A 403 2.79 11.04 -13.85
N GLU A 404 1.92 11.56 -12.99
CA GLU A 404 1.65 12.99 -12.83
C GLU A 404 2.94 13.82 -12.63
N PRO A 405 3.00 15.07 -13.12
CA PRO A 405 4.14 15.95 -12.86
C PRO A 405 4.25 16.29 -11.36
N LEU A 406 5.41 16.78 -10.94
CA LEU A 406 5.66 17.16 -9.54
C LEU A 406 4.73 18.31 -9.13
N GLN A 407 3.86 18.11 -8.14
CA GLN A 407 3.03 19.18 -7.59
C GLN A 407 3.78 19.89 -6.46
N VAL A 408 4.05 21.19 -6.59
CA VAL A 408 4.62 22.01 -5.51
C VAL A 408 3.50 22.80 -4.85
N VAL A 409 3.36 22.70 -3.54
CA VAL A 409 2.25 23.31 -2.78
C VAL A 409 2.79 24.26 -1.71
N ARG A 410 2.17 25.44 -1.63
CA ARG A 410 2.42 26.46 -0.62
C ARG A 410 1.19 26.61 0.28
N TYR A 411 1.38 26.42 1.58
CA TYR A 411 0.42 26.77 2.61
C TYR A 411 0.88 28.03 3.33
N GLU A 412 0.04 29.05 3.32
CA GLU A 412 0.21 30.24 4.13
C GLU A 412 -0.30 30.01 5.55
N ARG A 413 -0.14 31.00 6.43
CA ARG A 413 -0.71 30.95 7.79
C ARG A 413 -2.24 30.74 7.71
N GLY A 414 -2.75 29.73 8.40
CA GLY A 414 -4.15 29.28 8.33
C GLY A 414 -4.47 28.33 7.17
N GLY A 415 -3.50 28.07 6.29
CA GLY A 415 -3.57 27.02 5.27
C GLY A 415 -3.63 25.64 5.91
N HIS A 416 -4.43 24.76 5.31
CA HIS A 416 -4.68 23.40 5.78
C HIS A 416 -5.19 22.56 4.61
N TYR A 417 -5.19 21.24 4.79
CA TYR A 417 -5.89 20.30 3.94
C TYR A 417 -6.49 19.24 4.86
N HIS A 418 -7.82 19.15 4.87
CA HIS A 418 -8.54 18.15 5.64
C HIS A 418 -8.15 16.73 5.24
N ALA A 419 -8.33 15.77 6.15
CA ALA A 419 -7.85 14.42 5.91
C ALA A 419 -8.61 13.76 4.75
N HIS A 420 -7.89 13.13 3.85
CA HIS A 420 -8.40 12.52 2.62
C HIS A 420 -7.50 11.36 2.20
N HIS A 421 -7.97 10.59 1.24
CA HIS A 421 -7.16 9.63 0.50
C HIS A 421 -6.72 10.25 -0.84
N ASP A 422 -5.52 9.90 -1.28
CA ASP A 422 -4.98 10.42 -2.55
C ASP A 422 -5.61 9.79 -3.78
N SER A 423 -6.14 8.57 -3.62
CA SER A 423 -6.80 7.79 -4.67
C SER A 423 -8.27 7.57 -4.34
N GLY A 424 -9.08 7.19 -5.33
CA GLY A 424 -10.45 6.74 -5.09
C GLY A 424 -10.58 5.21 -4.94
N PRO A 425 -11.80 4.74 -4.60
CA PRO A 425 -12.09 3.32 -4.49
C PRO A 425 -11.98 2.60 -5.84
N VAL A 426 -11.65 1.31 -5.78
CA VAL A 426 -11.47 0.45 -6.95
C VAL A 426 -12.72 -0.42 -7.14
N TYR A 427 -13.42 -0.18 -8.24
CA TYR A 427 -14.50 -1.02 -8.76
C TYR A 427 -14.10 -1.56 -10.13
N PRO A 428 -14.74 -2.64 -10.64
CA PRO A 428 -14.45 -3.17 -11.97
C PRO A 428 -14.61 -2.14 -13.10
N GLU A 429 -15.56 -1.21 -12.95
CA GLU A 429 -15.84 -0.11 -13.87
C GLU A 429 -14.98 1.15 -13.64
N THR A 430 -14.15 1.19 -12.59
CA THR A 430 -13.30 2.35 -12.28
C THR A 430 -12.36 2.65 -13.44
N ALA A 431 -12.28 3.93 -13.82
CA ALA A 431 -11.41 4.44 -14.87
C ALA A 431 -10.36 5.39 -14.28
N CYS A 432 -9.09 5.09 -14.49
CA CYS A 432 -8.01 5.95 -14.04
C CYS A 432 -7.78 7.11 -15.01
N THR A 433 -7.68 8.32 -14.46
CA THR A 433 -7.42 9.55 -15.23
C THR A 433 -6.15 9.48 -16.09
N HIS A 434 -5.08 8.80 -15.60
CA HIS A 434 -3.79 8.77 -16.31
C HIS A 434 -3.73 7.79 -17.48
N THR A 435 -4.47 6.66 -17.44
CA THR A 435 -4.50 5.67 -18.54
C THR A 435 -5.58 5.96 -19.59
N ARG A 436 -6.29 7.07 -19.42
CA ARG A 436 -7.38 7.49 -20.28
C ARG A 436 -6.86 7.95 -21.65
N LEU A 437 -7.42 7.39 -22.72
CA LEU A 437 -7.01 7.67 -24.10
C LEU A 437 -7.77 8.83 -24.76
N ALA A 438 -8.95 9.21 -24.26
CA ALA A 438 -9.81 10.24 -24.86
C ALA A 438 -9.83 11.51 -23.99
N ALA A 439 -9.29 12.62 -24.47
CA ALA A 439 -9.04 13.82 -23.66
C ALA A 439 -10.30 14.57 -23.11
N ASN A 440 -11.52 14.34 -23.63
CA ASN A 440 -12.61 15.34 -23.49
C ASN A 440 -14.01 14.89 -22.96
N ASN A 441 -14.21 13.66 -22.45
CA ASN A 441 -15.55 13.20 -21.98
C ASN A 441 -15.54 12.67 -20.55
N SER A 442 -15.96 13.44 -19.54
CA SER A 442 -16.06 12.98 -18.13
C SER A 442 -16.74 11.60 -18.06
N THR A 443 -16.07 10.57 -17.52
CA THR A 443 -16.69 9.25 -17.33
C THR A 443 -17.26 9.14 -15.91
N PRO A 444 -18.37 8.40 -15.69
CA PRO A 444 -19.03 8.37 -14.38
C PRO A 444 -18.20 7.78 -13.23
N PHE A 445 -17.17 7.00 -13.56
CA PHE A 445 -16.32 6.28 -12.60
C PHE A 445 -14.85 6.70 -12.67
N GLU A 446 -14.61 7.94 -13.09
CA GLU A 446 -13.26 8.49 -13.22
C GLU A 446 -12.65 8.80 -11.85
N THR A 447 -11.43 8.33 -11.61
CA THR A 447 -10.71 8.62 -10.36
C THR A 447 -9.20 8.73 -10.55
N SER A 448 -8.53 9.26 -9.53
CA SER A 448 -7.06 9.26 -9.44
C SER A 448 -6.59 7.90 -8.95
N CYS A 449 -5.70 7.26 -9.69
CA CYS A 449 -5.12 5.95 -9.36
C CYS A 449 -3.65 6.12 -8.99
N ARG A 450 -3.38 6.62 -7.78
CA ARG A 450 -2.04 6.95 -7.30
C ARG A 450 -1.56 5.83 -6.39
N TYR A 451 -0.70 4.96 -6.91
CA TYR A 451 -0.20 3.80 -6.18
C TYR A 451 0.68 4.19 -4.98
N ILE A 452 1.59 5.13 -5.20
CA ILE A 452 2.52 5.65 -4.19
C ILE A 452 2.40 7.17 -4.15
N THR A 453 2.46 7.73 -2.95
CA THR A 453 2.68 9.15 -2.73
C THR A 453 4.06 9.36 -2.13
N VAL A 454 4.88 10.20 -2.77
CA VAL A 454 6.15 10.67 -2.22
C VAL A 454 6.02 12.16 -1.92
N LEU A 455 6.03 12.51 -0.65
CA LEU A 455 5.91 13.87 -0.14
C LEU A 455 7.29 14.39 0.29
N PHE A 456 7.68 15.56 -0.20
CA PHE A 456 8.92 16.25 0.15
C PHE A 456 8.62 17.50 0.96
N TYR A 457 9.28 17.68 2.09
CA TYR A 457 9.25 18.95 2.82
C TYR A 457 10.34 19.88 2.27
N LEU A 458 9.94 20.99 1.65
CA LEU A 458 10.86 21.94 1.01
C LEU A 458 11.36 23.01 1.97
N ASN A 459 10.74 23.15 3.14
CA ASN A 459 11.23 23.97 4.25
C ASN A 459 10.77 23.39 5.60
N SER A 460 11.47 23.78 6.67
CA SER A 460 11.00 23.56 8.03
C SER A 460 9.98 24.65 8.41
N VAL A 461 8.95 24.26 9.14
CA VAL A 461 7.83 25.15 9.51
C VAL A 461 8.00 25.61 10.95
N GLU A 462 7.78 26.90 11.23
CA GLU A 462 7.96 27.48 12.57
C GLU A 462 6.90 27.01 13.58
N GLY A 463 5.68 26.70 13.12
CA GLY A 463 4.61 26.24 13.98
C GLY A 463 3.43 25.65 13.21
N GLY A 464 2.99 24.47 13.66
CA GLY A 464 1.96 23.66 13.00
C GLY A 464 2.44 23.10 11.66
N GLY A 465 1.50 22.86 10.74
CA GLY A 465 1.81 22.40 9.40
C GLY A 465 2.27 20.94 9.31
N GLU A 466 2.08 20.14 10.35
CA GLU A 466 2.34 18.69 10.32
C GLU A 466 1.55 17.98 9.21
N THR A 467 2.03 16.79 8.85
CA THR A 467 1.23 15.86 8.05
C THR A 467 0.71 14.79 9.02
N THR A 468 -0.60 14.75 9.21
CA THR A 468 -1.26 13.83 10.15
C THR A 468 -1.79 12.61 9.40
N PHE A 469 -1.64 11.44 10.03
CA PHE A 469 -2.27 10.18 9.64
C PHE A 469 -3.18 9.78 10.81
N PRO A 470 -4.46 10.16 10.78
CA PRO A 470 -5.32 10.10 11.97
C PRO A 470 -5.48 8.70 12.54
N VAL A 471 -5.49 7.69 11.66
CA VAL A 471 -5.74 6.29 12.01
C VAL A 471 -4.53 5.39 11.83
N ALA A 472 -3.31 5.95 11.75
CA ALA A 472 -2.09 5.15 11.59
C ALA A 472 -1.97 4.06 12.66
N ASP A 473 -1.67 2.84 12.23
CA ASP A 473 -1.54 1.60 13.00
C ASP A 473 -2.72 1.28 13.95
N ASN A 474 -3.89 1.89 13.72
CA ASN A 474 -5.06 1.61 14.53
C ASN A 474 -5.45 0.12 14.42
N ARG A 475 -6.03 -0.47 15.46
CA ARG A 475 -6.33 -1.92 15.45
C ARG A 475 -7.37 -2.26 14.38
N THR A 476 -8.42 -1.46 14.31
CA THR A 476 -9.51 -1.56 13.35
C THR A 476 -9.71 -0.20 12.67
N TYR A 477 -10.32 -0.23 11.49
CA TYR A 477 -10.83 0.96 10.81
C TYR A 477 -12.35 0.86 10.80
N GLU A 478 -13.01 1.87 11.34
CA GLU A 478 -14.46 2.00 11.34
C GLU A 478 -14.79 3.46 11.04
N GLU A 479 -15.47 3.75 9.93
CA GLU A 479 -15.77 5.13 9.54
C GLU A 479 -16.55 5.90 10.61
N VAL A 480 -17.45 5.22 11.31
CA VAL A 480 -18.23 5.77 12.41
C VAL A 480 -17.34 6.20 13.59
N SER A 481 -16.13 5.64 13.71
CA SER A 481 -15.16 6.03 14.74
C SER A 481 -14.33 7.26 14.40
N LEU A 482 -14.32 7.68 13.13
CA LEU A 482 -13.61 8.89 12.68
C LEU A 482 -14.26 10.18 13.21
N ILE A 483 -15.56 10.11 13.53
CA ILE A 483 -16.32 11.17 14.18
C ILE A 483 -16.88 10.60 15.47
N GLN A 484 -16.44 11.04 16.64
CA GLN A 484 -17.09 10.62 17.89
C GLN A 484 -17.06 11.76 18.91
N ASN A 485 -18.14 11.94 19.67
CA ASN A 485 -18.21 12.90 20.79
C ASN A 485 -17.76 14.33 20.41
N ASP A 486 -18.31 14.87 19.31
CA ASP A 486 -17.94 16.16 18.71
C ASP A 486 -16.48 16.27 18.19
N VAL A 487 -15.75 15.16 18.16
CA VAL A 487 -14.40 15.07 17.61
C VAL A 487 -14.44 14.48 16.20
N ASP A 488 -14.18 15.32 15.20
CA ASP A 488 -13.97 14.91 13.82
C ASP A 488 -12.47 14.78 13.52
N LEU A 489 -11.94 13.57 13.41
CA LEU A 489 -10.52 13.31 13.13
C LEU A 489 -10.11 13.74 11.71
N LEU A 490 -11.06 14.00 10.80
CA LEU A 490 -10.76 14.53 9.48
C LEU A 490 -10.54 16.06 9.49
N ASP A 491 -10.98 16.74 10.56
CA ASP A 491 -10.74 18.17 10.76
C ASP A 491 -9.29 18.43 11.21
N THR A 492 -8.40 18.61 10.24
CA THR A 492 -6.98 18.89 10.49
C THR A 492 -6.69 20.30 11.03
N ARG A 493 -7.71 21.15 11.16
CA ARG A 493 -7.57 22.47 11.80
C ARG A 493 -7.78 22.39 13.30
N LYS A 494 -8.77 21.61 13.74
CA LYS A 494 -9.15 21.50 15.15
C LYS A 494 -8.53 20.29 15.84
N HIS A 495 -8.41 19.14 15.16
CA HIS A 495 -8.17 17.84 15.79
C HIS A 495 -6.91 17.12 15.28
N CYS A 496 -5.99 17.86 14.65
CA CYS A 496 -4.71 17.29 14.21
C CYS A 496 -3.93 16.62 15.36
N ASP A 497 -3.99 17.22 16.56
CA ASP A 497 -3.39 16.74 17.81
C ASP A 497 -3.92 15.38 18.28
N LYS A 498 -5.12 14.99 17.83
CA LYS A 498 -5.76 13.71 18.16
C LYS A 498 -5.45 12.60 17.17
N GLY A 499 -4.79 12.88 16.04
CA GLY A 499 -4.35 11.85 15.12
C GLY A 499 -3.28 10.93 15.72
N ASN A 500 -3.30 9.64 15.35
CA ASN A 500 -2.36 8.64 15.87
C ASN A 500 -0.90 8.94 15.52
N LEU A 501 -0.64 9.44 14.32
CA LEU A 501 0.70 9.75 13.85
C LEU A 501 0.75 11.14 13.19
N ARG A 502 1.78 11.92 13.53
CA ARG A 502 2.06 13.23 12.92
C ARG A 502 3.51 13.32 12.52
N VAL A 503 3.77 13.69 11.27
CA VAL A 503 5.12 13.93 10.76
C VAL A 503 5.39 15.42 10.74
N GLN A 504 6.45 15.83 11.44
CA GLN A 504 6.90 17.22 11.52
C GLN A 504 7.63 17.63 10.22
N PRO A 505 7.30 18.78 9.61
CA PRO A 505 7.97 19.25 8.40
C PRO A 505 9.43 19.61 8.68
N THR A 506 10.35 18.82 8.15
CA THR A 506 11.79 19.08 8.23
C THR A 506 12.35 19.23 6.83
N LYS A 507 12.99 20.36 6.53
CA LYS A 507 13.54 20.65 5.20
C LYS A 507 14.40 19.49 4.68
N GLY A 508 14.12 19.07 3.45
CA GLY A 508 14.86 18.00 2.77
C GLY A 508 14.39 16.59 3.10
N THR A 509 13.55 16.39 4.11
CA THR A 509 12.98 15.08 4.44
C THR A 509 11.92 14.68 3.43
N ALA A 510 11.97 13.42 2.99
CA ALA A 510 10.90 12.78 2.21
C ALA A 510 10.10 11.82 3.10
N VAL A 511 8.81 11.79 2.89
CA VAL A 511 7.88 10.82 3.47
C VAL A 511 7.20 10.12 2.32
N PHE A 512 7.14 8.80 2.32
CA PHE A 512 6.42 8.08 1.27
C PHE A 512 5.60 6.92 1.83
N TRP A 513 4.47 6.67 1.20
CA TRP A 513 3.56 5.59 1.55
C TRP A 513 2.85 5.04 0.32
N TYR A 514 2.25 3.87 0.51
CA TYR A 514 1.40 3.22 -0.48
C TYR A 514 -0.07 3.54 -0.19
N ASN A 515 -0.84 3.93 -1.21
CA ASN A 515 -2.28 4.25 -1.06
C ASN A 515 -3.19 3.02 -1.26
N TYR A 516 -2.62 1.90 -1.69
CA TYR A 516 -3.31 0.65 -1.92
C TYR A 516 -2.62 -0.51 -1.20
N LEU A 517 -3.42 -1.50 -0.83
CA LEU A 517 -2.97 -2.82 -0.41
C LEU A 517 -2.44 -3.62 -1.62
N SER A 518 -1.78 -4.74 -1.35
CA SER A 518 -1.44 -5.70 -2.40
C SER A 518 -2.63 -6.62 -2.65
N ASP A 519 -2.87 -6.97 -3.91
CA ASP A 519 -3.84 -8.00 -4.31
C ASP A 519 -3.39 -9.45 -3.98
N GLY A 520 -2.20 -9.62 -3.41
CA GLY A 520 -1.58 -10.92 -3.14
C GLY A 520 -0.98 -11.63 -4.37
N LYS A 521 -1.16 -11.07 -5.57
CA LYS A 521 -0.60 -11.57 -6.84
C LYS A 521 0.50 -10.68 -7.39
N GLY A 522 0.75 -9.55 -6.74
CA GLY A 522 1.81 -8.64 -7.12
C GLY A 522 1.36 -7.38 -7.84
N TRP A 523 0.07 -7.08 -7.81
CA TRP A 523 -0.49 -5.88 -8.40
C TRP A 523 -1.18 -5.02 -7.34
N VAL A 524 -1.83 -3.95 -7.79
CA VAL A 524 -2.62 -3.03 -6.96
C VAL A 524 -3.89 -3.75 -6.49
N GLY A 525 -4.09 -3.80 -5.18
CA GLY A 525 -5.31 -4.33 -4.56
C GLY A 525 -6.31 -3.23 -4.20
N GLU A 526 -7.03 -3.44 -3.11
CA GLU A 526 -7.98 -2.48 -2.55
C GLU A 526 -7.27 -1.22 -2.02
N GLN A 527 -8.02 -0.12 -1.92
CA GLN A 527 -7.53 1.10 -1.29
C GLN A 527 -7.17 0.84 0.17
N ASP A 528 -6.00 1.31 0.60
CA ASP A 528 -5.59 1.24 2.00
C ASP A 528 -6.28 2.35 2.79
N GLU A 529 -7.35 2.03 3.51
CA GLU A 529 -8.13 2.99 4.31
C GLU A 529 -7.26 3.75 5.33
N TYR A 530 -6.19 3.12 5.82
CA TYR A 530 -5.28 3.73 6.78
C TYR A 530 -4.39 4.80 6.14
N SER A 531 -4.30 4.87 4.80
CA SER A 531 -3.61 5.95 4.08
C SER A 531 -4.30 7.31 4.16
N LEU A 532 -5.42 7.40 4.88
CA LEU A 532 -6.07 8.64 5.25
C LEU A 532 -5.06 9.59 5.91
N HIS A 533 -4.86 10.74 5.29
CA HIS A 533 -3.87 11.71 5.74
C HIS A 533 -4.31 13.13 5.43
N GLY A 534 -3.73 14.11 6.13
CA GLY A 534 -4.05 15.51 5.88
C GLY A 534 -2.94 16.47 6.30
N GLY A 535 -3.05 17.70 5.82
CA GLY A 535 -2.15 18.81 6.14
C GLY A 535 -2.72 19.63 7.29
N CYS A 536 -2.08 19.55 8.46
CA CYS A 536 -2.49 20.32 9.62
C CYS A 536 -2.34 21.82 9.41
N VAL A 537 -3.13 22.59 10.17
CA VAL A 537 -3.14 24.04 10.05
C VAL A 537 -1.75 24.64 10.32
N VAL A 538 -1.30 25.52 9.42
CA VAL A 538 -0.06 26.29 9.64
C VAL A 538 -0.35 27.45 10.58
N THR A 539 0.20 27.42 11.80
CA THR A 539 -0.05 28.46 12.80
C THR A 539 0.93 29.63 12.69
N ARG A 540 2.18 29.35 12.27
CA ARG A 540 3.26 30.31 12.07
C ARG A 540 4.12 29.99 10.85
N GLY A 541 4.58 31.03 10.16
CA GLY A 541 5.40 30.91 8.95
C GLY A 541 4.61 30.41 7.73
N THR A 542 5.30 29.74 6.82
CA THR A 542 4.71 29.11 5.62
C THR A 542 5.23 27.70 5.46
N LYS A 543 4.41 26.79 4.95
CA LYS A 543 4.81 25.41 4.61
C LYS A 543 4.90 25.26 3.09
N TRP A 544 6.03 24.78 2.62
CA TRP A 544 6.28 24.38 1.24
C TRP A 544 6.52 22.87 1.19
N ILE A 545 5.75 22.21 0.33
CA ILE A 545 5.91 20.78 0.05
C ILE A 545 5.94 20.53 -1.45
N ALA A 546 6.45 19.38 -1.85
CA ALA A 546 6.21 18.84 -3.18
C ALA A 546 5.72 17.40 -3.10
N ASN A 547 4.79 17.04 -3.98
CA ASN A 547 4.17 15.72 -4.02
C ASN A 547 4.51 15.10 -5.38
N ASN A 548 5.05 13.89 -5.36
CA ASN A 548 5.23 13.07 -6.54
C ASN A 548 4.35 11.83 -6.40
N TRP A 549 3.32 11.74 -7.22
CA TRP A 549 2.41 10.61 -7.26
C TRP A 549 2.85 9.64 -8.34
N ILE A 550 2.93 8.36 -8.00
CA ILE A 550 3.19 7.31 -8.99
C ILE A 550 1.88 6.65 -9.37
N ASN A 551 1.47 6.79 -10.62
CA ASN A 551 0.18 6.31 -11.09
C ASN A 551 0.29 4.88 -11.62
N VAL A 552 -0.60 4.01 -11.14
CA VAL A 552 -0.72 2.63 -11.64
C VAL A 552 -2.20 2.29 -11.70
N ASP A 553 -2.65 1.82 -12.87
CA ASP A 553 -4.02 1.35 -13.04
C ASP A 553 -4.23 0.03 -12.27
N PRO A 554 -5.27 -0.10 -11.43
CA PRO A 554 -5.62 -1.36 -10.82
C PRO A 554 -5.92 -2.47 -11.84
N ASP A 555 -6.37 -2.11 -13.04
CA ASP A 555 -6.50 -3.04 -14.16
C ASP A 555 -5.15 -3.20 -14.89
N TYR A 556 -4.48 -4.32 -14.63
CA TYR A 556 -3.19 -4.66 -15.24
C TYR A 556 -3.23 -4.59 -16.77
N GLN A 557 -4.28 -5.10 -17.41
CA GLN A 557 -4.37 -5.14 -18.87
C GLN A 557 -4.46 -3.72 -19.44
N ARG A 558 -5.20 -2.84 -18.75
CA ARG A 558 -5.32 -1.43 -19.13
C ARG A 558 -3.99 -0.69 -18.99
N GLN A 559 -3.27 -0.88 -17.88
CA GLN A 559 -1.94 -0.31 -17.68
C GLN A 559 -0.96 -0.78 -18.76
N ALA A 560 -0.90 -2.09 -19.02
CA ALA A 560 0.02 -2.67 -20.00
C ALA A 560 -0.26 -2.15 -21.41
N ARG A 561 -1.54 -2.07 -21.80
CA ARG A 561 -1.96 -1.55 -23.10
C ARG A 561 -1.60 -0.07 -23.27
N TYR A 562 -1.82 0.75 -22.24
CA TYR A 562 -1.45 2.15 -22.22
C TYR A 562 0.06 2.36 -22.41
N GLN A 563 0.88 1.62 -21.68
CA GLN A 563 2.34 1.69 -21.80
C GLN A 563 2.84 1.28 -23.18
N GLN A 564 2.27 0.20 -23.76
CA GLN A 564 2.61 -0.24 -25.11
C GLN A 564 2.30 0.84 -26.14
N MET A 565 1.11 1.46 -26.09
CA MET A 565 0.73 2.53 -27.02
C MET A 565 1.67 3.73 -26.96
N LEU A 566 2.04 4.18 -25.76
CA LEU A 566 2.93 5.32 -25.59
C LEU A 566 4.36 5.03 -26.02
N SER A 567 4.85 3.81 -25.77
CA SER A 567 6.18 3.40 -26.25
C SER A 567 6.28 3.40 -27.78
N GLN A 568 5.21 3.02 -28.48
CA GLN A 568 5.14 3.06 -29.95
C GLN A 568 5.13 4.49 -30.49
N HIS A 569 4.42 5.41 -29.84
CA HIS A 569 4.38 6.82 -30.25
C HIS A 569 5.71 7.54 -30.01
N GLN A 570 6.38 7.28 -28.89
CA GLN A 570 7.71 7.83 -28.63
C GLN A 570 8.77 7.30 -29.61
N GLY A 571 8.63 6.07 -30.09
CA GLY A 571 9.48 5.50 -31.14
C GLY A 571 9.26 6.12 -32.52
N SER A 572 8.03 6.54 -32.84
CA SER A 572 7.73 7.21 -34.11
C SER A 572 8.23 8.66 -34.17
N GLU A 573 8.21 9.39 -33.05
CA GLU A 573 8.74 10.76 -32.99
C GLU A 573 10.27 10.82 -33.09
N THR A 574 10.96 9.77 -32.63
CA THR A 574 12.43 9.66 -32.83
C THR A 574 12.82 9.35 -34.27
N HIS A 575 11.95 8.70 -35.06
CA HIS A 575 12.23 8.45 -36.48
C HIS A 575 11.92 9.65 -37.38
N SER A 576 11.03 10.56 -36.98
CA SER A 576 10.78 11.80 -37.74
C SER A 576 11.83 12.88 -37.47
N THR A 577 12.50 12.88 -36.31
CA THR A 577 13.50 13.89 -35.97
C THR A 577 14.91 13.58 -36.49
N GLU A 578 15.22 12.34 -36.86
CA GLU A 578 16.50 11.99 -37.52
C GLU A 578 16.48 12.19 -39.05
N GLN A 579 15.33 12.42 -39.67
CA GLN A 579 15.23 12.73 -41.12
C GLN A 579 15.23 14.24 -41.44
N ASP A 580 14.90 15.11 -40.49
CA ASP A 580 14.86 16.56 -40.71
C ASP A 580 16.14 17.32 -40.30
N SER A 581 17.15 16.64 -39.74
CA SER A 581 18.43 17.29 -39.40
C SER A 581 19.41 17.45 -40.58
N ALA A 582 18.97 17.20 -41.82
CA ALA A 582 19.81 17.32 -43.02
C ALA A 582 19.53 18.58 -43.87
N GLN A 583 18.52 19.39 -43.54
CA GLN A 583 18.23 20.62 -44.30
C GLN A 583 17.65 21.70 -43.38
N HIS A 584 18.52 22.50 -42.74
CA HIS A 584 18.35 23.96 -42.66
C HIS A 584 19.56 24.57 -41.91
N ASN A 585 20.56 24.98 -42.70
CA ASN A 585 21.35 26.16 -42.34
C ASN A 585 20.44 27.41 -42.45
N ASP A 586 20.79 28.43 -41.69
CA ASP A 586 20.16 29.76 -41.58
C ASP A 586 18.80 29.83 -40.84
N LEU A 587 18.83 30.30 -39.59
CA LEU A 587 18.55 31.71 -39.29
C LEU A 587 18.72 31.98 -37.78
N HIS A 588 19.65 32.89 -37.46
CA HIS A 588 19.56 33.74 -36.27
C HIS A 588 18.36 34.70 -36.44
N GLN A 589 17.49 34.82 -35.44
CA GLN A 589 17.00 36.10 -34.86
C GLN A 589 15.76 35.92 -33.95
N ASP A 590 15.86 36.53 -32.78
CA ASP A 590 14.82 37.24 -32.01
C ASP A 590 13.57 36.49 -31.50
N LEU A 591 13.61 36.06 -30.21
CA LEU A 591 12.85 36.62 -29.05
C LEU A 591 12.94 35.71 -27.82
#